data_AF-A0A7J2HU33-F1
#
_entry.id   AF-A0A7J2HU33-F1
#
_cell.length_a   1.000
_cell.length_b   1.000
_cell.length_c   1.000
_cell.angle_alpha   90.00
_cell.angle_beta   90.00
_cell.angle_gamma   90.00
#
_symmetry.space_group_name_H-M   'P 1'
#
loop_
_entity.id
_entity.type
_entity.pdbx_description
1 polymer ?
#
loop_
_entity_poly.entity_id
_entity_poly.type
_entity_poly.pdbx_seq_one_letter_code
_entity_poly.pdbx_strand_id
1 'polypeptide(L)'
;MAAARGLSMFAKYPFLPEAKKHLARYGITLESFSDPAYRRVVERAKRRILDAIEYGDEIGPWSVSDDDLVELASFPLAVAMVAAIGDRRLMRRFALAEASLAVKLLESEDPGWRDEM
;
A
#
# COMPACT_ATOMS: atom_id res chain seq x y z
N MET A 1 -1.33 12.60 -9.01
CA MET A 1 -2.46 13.18 -8.26
C MET A 1 -3.81 12.51 -8.56
N ALA A 2 -4.12 12.10 -9.80
CA ALA A 2 -5.43 11.52 -10.13
C ALA A 2 -5.68 10.09 -9.60
N ALA A 3 -4.66 9.22 -9.56
CA ALA A 3 -4.81 7.80 -9.19
C ALA A 3 -5.34 7.60 -7.75
N ALA A 4 -4.79 8.31 -6.77
CA ALA A 4 -5.20 8.17 -5.37
C ALA A 4 -6.64 8.64 -5.07
N ARG A 5 -7.22 9.53 -5.90
CA ARG A 5 -8.57 10.07 -5.65
C ARG A 5 -9.69 9.05 -5.84
N GLY A 6 -9.45 8.01 -6.66
CA GLY A 6 -10.43 6.93 -6.90
C GLY A 6 -10.33 5.75 -5.94
N LEU A 7 -9.29 5.71 -5.10
CA LEU A 7 -9.07 4.61 -4.17
C LEU A 7 -9.96 4.73 -2.92
N SER A 8 -10.40 3.59 -2.43
CA SER A 8 -11.07 3.48 -1.14
C SER A 8 -10.13 3.83 0.01
N MET A 9 -10.72 4.15 1.16
CA MET A 9 -9.97 4.30 2.41
C MET A 9 -9.14 3.04 2.72
N PHE A 10 -9.66 1.85 2.41
CA PHE A 10 -8.95 0.60 2.69
C PHE A 10 -7.70 0.44 1.83
N ALA A 11 -7.77 0.78 0.55
CA ALA A 11 -6.59 0.74 -0.34
C ALA A 11 -5.55 1.81 0.01
N LYS A 12 -6.00 3.03 0.37
CA LYS A 12 -5.10 4.11 0.80
C LYS A 12 -4.40 3.81 2.13
N TYR A 13 -5.10 3.16 3.06
CA TYR A 13 -4.63 2.87 4.41
C TYR A 13 -4.77 1.37 4.75
N PRO A 14 -4.01 0.50 4.07
CA PRO A 14 -4.18 -0.96 4.12
C PRO A 14 -3.75 -1.58 5.47
N PHE A 15 -3.11 -0.79 6.34
CA PHE A 15 -2.73 -1.18 7.70
C PHE A 15 -3.88 -1.07 8.71
N LEU A 16 -5.02 -0.47 8.34
CA LEU A 16 -6.17 -0.35 9.23
C LEU A 16 -6.79 -1.72 9.55
N PRO A 17 -7.28 -1.94 10.78
CA PRO A 17 -7.99 -3.18 11.14
C PRO A 17 -9.18 -3.48 10.21
N GLU A 18 -9.90 -2.45 9.79
CA GLU A 18 -11.04 -2.52 8.88
C GLU A 18 -10.61 -2.94 7.47
N ALA A 19 -9.48 -2.42 6.97
CA ALA A 19 -8.91 -2.79 5.68
C ALA A 19 -8.50 -4.27 5.67
N LYS A 20 -7.88 -4.75 6.76
CA LYS A 20 -7.56 -6.18 6.93
C LYS A 20 -8.82 -7.05 6.92
N LYS A 21 -9.87 -6.66 7.65
CA LYS A 21 -11.16 -7.38 7.65
C LYS A 21 -11.81 -7.36 6.26
N HIS A 22 -11.70 -6.26 5.53
CA HIS A 22 -12.22 -6.13 4.18
C HIS A 22 -11.49 -7.08 3.22
N LEU A 23 -10.15 -7.07 3.21
CA LEU A 23 -9.33 -7.96 2.39
C LEU A 23 -9.61 -9.45 2.68
N ALA A 24 -9.81 -9.81 3.95
CA ALA A 24 -10.10 -11.18 4.35
C ALA A 24 -11.37 -11.75 3.69
N ARG A 25 -12.33 -10.91 3.31
CA ARG A 25 -13.57 -11.35 2.62
C ARG A 25 -13.32 -11.88 1.22
N TYR A 26 -12.19 -11.52 0.60
CA TYR A 26 -11.79 -12.03 -0.71
C TYR A 26 -11.17 -13.44 -0.62
N GLY A 27 -10.89 -13.96 0.57
CA GLY A 27 -10.32 -15.30 0.75
C GLY A 27 -8.91 -15.47 0.17
N ILE A 28 -8.18 -14.37 -0.06
CA ILE A 28 -6.83 -14.39 -0.64
C ILE A 28 -5.84 -14.94 0.38
N THR A 29 -5.09 -15.97 -0.02
CA THR A 29 -3.98 -16.55 0.75
C THR A 29 -2.65 -16.27 0.04
N LEU A 30 -1.52 -16.64 0.66
CA LEU A 30 -0.21 -16.50 0.01
C LEU A 30 -0.10 -17.36 -1.25
N GLU A 31 -0.68 -18.55 -1.23
CA GLU A 31 -0.70 -19.48 -2.36
C GLU A 31 -1.47 -18.90 -3.55
N SER A 32 -2.51 -18.08 -3.29
CA SER A 32 -3.28 -17.41 -4.34
C SER A 32 -2.39 -16.59 -5.28
N PHE A 33 -1.28 -16.02 -4.78
CA PHE A 33 -0.38 -15.20 -5.60
C PHE A 33 0.43 -15.98 -6.66
N SER A 34 0.34 -17.32 -6.67
CA SER A 34 0.89 -18.14 -7.75
C SER A 34 -0.01 -18.15 -8.99
N ASP A 35 -1.29 -17.81 -8.85
CA ASP A 35 -2.23 -17.71 -9.97
C ASP A 35 -1.95 -16.44 -10.79
N PRO A 36 -1.80 -16.53 -12.13
CA PRO A 36 -1.64 -15.38 -13.01
C PRO A 36 -2.69 -14.28 -12.85
N ALA A 37 -3.89 -14.60 -12.36
CA ALA A 37 -4.94 -13.63 -12.07
C ALA A 37 -4.49 -12.57 -11.05
N TYR A 38 -3.61 -12.93 -10.11
CA TYR A 38 -3.09 -12.01 -9.09
C TYR A 38 -1.75 -11.39 -9.45
N ARG A 39 -1.26 -11.56 -10.69
CA ARG A 39 0.03 -11.03 -11.13
C ARG A 39 0.17 -9.53 -10.87
N ARG A 40 -0.89 -8.75 -11.07
CA ARG A 40 -0.88 -7.29 -10.80
C ARG A 40 -0.61 -6.98 -9.33
N VAL A 41 -1.11 -7.80 -8.40
CA VAL A 41 -0.85 -7.65 -6.96
C VAL A 41 0.62 -7.89 -6.66
N VAL A 42 1.21 -8.96 -7.24
CA VAL A 42 2.62 -9.31 -7.06
C VAL A 42 3.53 -8.22 -7.60
N GLU A 43 3.27 -7.74 -8.82
CA GLU A 43 4.06 -6.67 -9.43
C GLU A 43 3.94 -5.36 -8.63
N ARG A 44 2.74 -5.03 -8.14
CA ARG A 44 2.55 -3.85 -7.28
C ARG A 44 3.30 -4.00 -5.95
N ALA A 45 3.23 -5.16 -5.30
CA ALA A 45 3.96 -5.43 -4.06
C ALA A 45 5.48 -5.27 -4.25
N LYS A 46 6.01 -5.83 -5.34
CA LYS A 46 7.41 -5.63 -5.74
C LYS A 46 7.71 -4.15 -5.98
N ARG A 47 6.82 -3.42 -6.68
CA ARG A 47 7.01 -2.00 -6.95
C ARG A 47 7.02 -1.17 -5.67
N ARG A 48 6.19 -1.46 -4.65
CA ARG A 48 6.26 -0.79 -3.32
C ARG A 48 7.66 -0.85 -2.72
N ILE A 49 8.29 -2.03 -2.77
CA ILE A 49 9.64 -2.26 -2.25
C ILE A 49 10.66 -1.48 -3.08
N LEU A 50 10.56 -1.53 -4.41
CA LEU A 50 11.45 -0.79 -5.30
C LEU A 50 11.32 0.73 -5.13
N ASP A 51 10.10 1.26 -5.00
CA ASP A 51 9.86 2.67 -4.75
C ASP A 51 10.46 3.11 -3.40
N ALA A 52 10.36 2.27 -2.37
CA ALA A 52 11.02 2.54 -1.10
C ALA A 52 12.55 2.57 -1.25
N ILE A 53 13.13 1.68 -2.06
CA ILE A 53 14.57 1.68 -2.36
C ILE A 53 14.96 2.92 -3.16
N GLU A 54 14.18 3.30 -4.15
CA GLU A 54 14.48 4.38 -5.11
C GLU A 54 14.27 5.77 -4.48
N TYR A 55 13.10 6.00 -3.88
CA TYR A 55 12.65 7.32 -3.44
C TYR A 55 12.66 7.50 -1.92
N GLY A 56 12.61 6.43 -1.14
CA GLY A 56 12.52 6.54 0.32
C GLY A 56 11.27 7.32 0.76
N ASP A 57 11.47 8.37 1.55
CA ASP A 57 10.42 9.28 2.03
C ASP A 57 9.94 10.30 0.98
N GLU A 58 10.59 10.39 -0.17
CA GLU A 58 10.13 11.22 -1.29
C GLU A 58 8.97 10.59 -2.06
N ILE A 59 8.63 9.32 -1.80
CA ILE A 59 7.47 8.62 -2.39
C ILE A 59 6.17 9.42 -2.20
N GLY A 60 5.25 9.37 -3.14
CA GLY A 60 4.01 10.13 -3.04
C GLY A 60 2.82 9.47 -3.75
N PRO A 61 1.64 10.11 -3.73
CA PRO A 61 0.39 9.54 -4.26
C PRO A 61 0.38 9.21 -5.76
N TRP A 62 1.47 9.46 -6.48
CA TRP A 62 1.67 9.06 -7.87
C TRP A 62 2.15 7.60 -7.99
N SER A 63 2.65 6.99 -6.92
CA SER A 63 3.19 5.61 -6.92
C SER A 63 2.13 4.53 -6.62
N VAL A 64 0.91 4.92 -6.24
CA VAL A 64 -0.19 3.99 -5.93
C VAL A 64 -0.84 3.47 -7.22
N SER A 65 -1.38 2.25 -7.16
CA SER A 65 -2.23 1.71 -8.21
C SER A 65 -3.56 2.46 -8.24
N ASP A 66 -4.22 2.48 -9.39
CA ASP A 66 -5.60 2.93 -9.57
C ASP A 66 -6.65 1.83 -9.29
N ASP A 67 -6.19 0.63 -8.93
CA ASP A 67 -7.02 -0.55 -8.70
C ASP A 67 -7.03 -0.87 -7.20
N ASP A 68 -8.22 -0.82 -6.62
CA ASP A 68 -8.43 -0.89 -5.18
C ASP A 68 -7.95 -2.21 -4.57
N LEU A 69 -8.28 -3.33 -5.22
CA LEU A 69 -7.88 -4.65 -4.74
C LEU A 69 -6.37 -4.85 -4.90
N VAL A 70 -5.80 -4.39 -6.02
CA VAL A 70 -4.35 -4.46 -6.27
C VAL A 70 -3.58 -3.65 -5.24
N GLU A 71 -4.01 -2.42 -4.96
CA GLU A 71 -3.37 -1.57 -3.98
C GLU A 71 -3.52 -2.15 -2.57
N LEU A 72 -4.72 -2.56 -2.17
CA LEU A 72 -4.98 -3.13 -0.85
C LEU A 72 -4.18 -4.43 -0.59
N ALA A 73 -4.25 -5.39 -1.52
CA ALA A 73 -3.63 -6.71 -1.34
C ALA A 73 -2.10 -6.67 -1.47
N SER A 74 -1.55 -5.70 -2.22
CA SER A 74 -0.11 -5.58 -2.41
C SER A 74 0.64 -5.15 -1.16
N PHE A 75 0.00 -4.43 -0.23
CA PHE A 75 0.62 -4.02 1.03
C PHE A 75 1.04 -5.20 1.93
N PRO A 76 0.12 -6.10 2.36
CA PRO A 76 0.52 -7.23 3.20
C PRO A 76 1.46 -8.19 2.48
N LEU A 77 1.35 -8.33 1.16
CA LEU A 77 2.30 -9.12 0.38
C LEU A 77 3.70 -8.49 0.40
N ALA A 78 3.82 -7.16 0.21
CA ALA A 78 5.10 -6.47 0.30
C ALA A 78 5.72 -6.59 1.70
N VAL A 79 4.90 -6.48 2.76
CA VAL A 79 5.36 -6.72 4.15
C VAL A 79 5.94 -8.13 4.30
N ALA A 80 5.24 -9.15 3.80
CA ALA A 80 5.71 -10.53 3.85
C ALA A 80 7.02 -10.73 3.07
N MET A 81 7.13 -10.14 1.86
CA MET A 81 8.34 -10.20 1.04
C MET A 81 9.53 -9.53 1.73
N VAL A 82 9.35 -8.32 2.27
CA VAL A 82 10.41 -7.59 3.00
C VAL A 82 10.84 -8.36 4.25
N ALA A 83 9.90 -8.95 4.98
CA ALA A 83 10.20 -9.81 6.13
C ALA A 83 11.00 -11.06 5.71
N ALA A 84 10.63 -11.71 4.60
CA ALA A 84 11.31 -12.89 4.08
C ALA A 84 12.74 -12.59 3.59
N ILE A 85 13.00 -11.38 3.08
CA ILE A 85 14.36 -10.94 2.67
C ILE A 85 15.30 -10.84 3.87
N GLY A 86 14.80 -10.46 5.06
CA GLY A 86 15.59 -10.42 6.29
C GLY A 86 16.60 -9.26 6.41
N ASP A 87 16.61 -8.31 5.48
CA ASP A 87 17.47 -7.12 5.53
C ASP A 87 16.83 -6.02 6.38
N ARG A 88 17.40 -5.79 7.58
CA ARG A 88 16.91 -4.76 8.51
C ARG A 88 16.97 -3.33 7.97
N ARG A 89 17.93 -3.01 7.10
CA ARG A 89 18.04 -1.70 6.47
C ARG A 89 16.90 -1.51 5.48
N LEU A 90 16.60 -2.53 4.67
CA LEU A 90 15.46 -2.53 3.76
C LEU A 90 14.15 -2.41 4.53
N MET A 91 13.95 -3.17 5.61
CA MET A 91 12.75 -3.10 6.46
C MET A 91 12.49 -1.67 6.96
N ARG A 92 13.53 -0.99 7.49
CA ARG A 92 13.41 0.39 7.98
C ARG A 92 13.09 1.37 6.86
N ARG A 93 13.74 1.22 5.71
CA ARG A 93 13.51 2.08 4.55
C ARG A 93 12.10 1.90 3.98
N PHE A 94 11.62 0.67 3.88
CA PHE A 94 10.25 0.34 3.49
C PHE A 94 9.21 0.95 4.44
N ALA A 95 9.40 0.77 5.75
CA ALA A 95 8.48 1.34 6.75
C ALA A 95 8.43 2.87 6.68
N LEU A 96 9.58 3.54 6.50
CA LEU A 96 9.62 5.00 6.35
C LEU A 96 8.91 5.47 5.08
N ALA A 97 9.11 4.78 3.96
CA ALA A 97 8.45 5.11 2.70
C ALA A 97 6.92 4.94 2.81
N GLU A 98 6.43 3.82 3.33
CA GLU A 98 4.98 3.59 3.51
C GLU A 98 4.35 4.59 4.50
N ALA A 99 5.05 4.96 5.57
CA ALA A 99 4.60 6.00 6.50
C ALA A 99 4.52 7.38 5.82
N SER A 100 5.55 7.74 5.03
CA SER A 100 5.59 9.01 4.29
C SER A 100 4.49 9.09 3.23
N LEU A 101 4.22 7.98 2.54
CA LEU A 101 3.10 7.87 1.60
C LEU A 101 1.77 8.08 2.31
N ALA A 102 1.55 7.43 3.46
CA ALA A 102 0.32 7.59 4.23
C ALA A 102 0.08 9.05 4.67
N VAL A 103 1.13 9.74 5.14
CA VAL A 103 1.05 11.17 5.49
C VAL A 103 0.64 12.01 4.27
N LYS A 104 1.30 11.83 3.13
CA LYS A 104 0.99 12.59 1.90
C LYS A 104 -0.40 12.29 1.34
N LEU A 105 -0.90 11.06 1.54
CA LEU A 105 -2.29 10.73 1.22
C LEU A 105 -3.25 11.47 2.16
N LEU A 106 -3.01 11.45 3.46
CA LEU A 106 -3.81 12.14 4.48
C LEU A 106 -3.87 13.66 4.25
N GLU A 107 -2.74 14.28 3.89
CA GLU A 107 -2.68 15.71 3.56
C GLU A 107 -3.54 16.08 2.35
N SER A 108 -3.83 15.12 1.48
CA SER A 108 -4.69 15.29 0.30
C SER A 108 -6.16 14.94 0.53
N GLU A 109 -6.51 14.43 1.71
CA GLU A 109 -7.90 14.18 2.08
C GLU A 109 -8.59 15.50 2.43
N ASP A 110 -9.89 15.57 2.12
CA ASP A 110 -10.72 16.69 2.53
C ASP A 110 -10.89 16.69 4.06
N PRO A 111 -10.42 17.72 4.77
CA PRO A 111 -10.60 17.79 6.20
C PRO A 111 -12.02 18.30 6.49
N GLY A 112 -13.03 17.44 6.36
CA GLY A 112 -14.42 17.78 6.72
C GLY A 112 -14.60 18.24 8.18
N TRP A 113 -13.58 18.06 9.03
CA TRP A 113 -13.49 18.54 10.41
C TRP A 113 -12.83 19.93 10.56
N ARG A 114 -12.22 20.50 9.51
CA ARG A 114 -11.64 21.87 9.53
C ARG A 114 -12.66 22.96 9.28
N ASP A 115 -13.81 22.62 8.71
CA ASP A 115 -14.92 23.56 8.50
C ASP A 115 -15.77 23.76 9.77
N GLU A 116 -15.53 22.98 10.83
CA GLU A 116 -16.24 23.03 12.12
C GLU A 116 -15.48 23.79 13.23
N MET A 117 -14.33 24.42 12.91
CA MET A 117 -13.51 25.23 13.83
C MET A 117 -13.56 26.72 13.47
#